data_AF-A0A2S9QJU1-F1
#
_entry.id   AF-A0A2S9QJU1-F1
#
_cell.length_a   1.000
_cell.length_b   1.000
_cell.length_c   1.000
_cell.angle_alpha   90.00
_cell.angle_beta   90.00
_cell.angle_gamma   90.00
#
_symmetry.space_group_name_H-M   'P 1'
#
loop_
_entity.id
_entity.type
_entity.pdbx_description
1 polymer ?
#
loop_
_entity_poly.entity_id
_entity_poly.type
_entity_poly.pdbx_seq_one_letter_code
_entity_poly.pdbx_strand_id
1 'polypeptide(L)' 'MPDSVDPIERICRALCRFHGNPENIQFDGSPMWESYRDEAMAILWVLREDDWLPHGLVVRKDARRSV' A
#
# COMPACT_ATOMS: atom_id res chain seq x y z
N MET A 1 2.45 -12.40 11.59
CA MET A 1 1.95 -11.14 12.17
C MET A 1 0.72 -10.76 11.35
N PRO A 2 -0.50 -10.88 11.89
CA PRO A 2 -1.72 -10.52 11.16
C PRO A 2 -1.71 -9.00 10.92
N ASP A 3 -2.29 -8.61 9.78
CA ASP A 3 -2.13 -7.32 9.13
C ASP A 3 -2.19 -6.13 10.09
N SER A 4 -1.06 -5.42 10.24
CA SER A 4 -1.01 -4.14 10.94
C SER A 4 -2.08 -3.21 10.35
N VAL A 5 -2.95 -2.69 11.21
CA VAL A 5 -4.07 -1.80 10.81
C VAL A 5 -3.54 -0.49 10.20
N ASP A 6 -2.25 -0.19 10.36
CA ASP A 6 -1.58 0.96 9.75
C ASP A 6 -1.31 0.74 8.25
N PRO A 7 -1.94 1.54 7.36
CA PRO A 7 -1.68 1.50 5.93
C PRO A 7 -0.21 1.73 5.56
N ILE A 8 0.52 2.53 6.35
CA ILE A 8 1.94 2.82 6.11
C ILE A 8 2.75 1.55 6.25
N GLU A 9 2.60 0.83 7.37
CA GLU A 9 3.33 -0.42 7.59
C GLU A 9 3.03 -1.45 6.50
N ARG A 10 1.78 -1.52 6.01
CA ARG A 10 1.41 -2.41 4.90
C ARG A 10 2.14 -2.05 3.61
N ILE A 11 2.23 -0.77 3.27
CA ILE A 11 2.95 -0.30 2.08
C ILE A 11 4.46 -0.56 2.25
N CYS A 12 5.04 -0.26 3.41
CA CYS A 12 6.44 -0.55 3.72
C CYS A 12 6.78 -2.04 3.52
N ARG A 13 5.94 -2.95 4.04
CA ARG A 13 6.13 -4.39 3.86
C ARG A 13 6.00 -4.83 2.40
N ALA A 14 5.11 -4.21 1.64
CA ALA A 14 5.01 -4.44 0.20
C ALA A 14 6.27 -3.97 -0.54
N LEU A 15 6.83 -2.82 -0.16
CA LEU A 15 8.10 -2.31 -0.71
C LEU A 15 9.27 -3.24 -0.37
N CYS A 16 9.36 -3.76 0.86
CA CYS A 16 10.35 -4.79 1.19
C CYS A 16 10.28 -5.98 0.22
N ARG A 17 9.09 -6.56 0.03
CA ARG A 17 8.90 -7.69 -0.90
C ARG A 17 9.27 -7.34 -2.33
N PHE A 18 8.90 -6.14 -2.78
CA PHE A 18 9.22 -5.64 -4.12
C PHE A 18 10.73 -5.51 -4.35
N HIS A 19 11.46 -5.03 -3.34
CA HIS A 19 12.92 -4.91 -3.38
C HIS A 19 13.68 -6.21 -3.05
N GLY A 20 12.99 -7.31 -2.77
CA GLY A 20 13.60 -8.59 -2.41
C GLY A 20 14.20 -8.62 -1.00
N ASN A 21 13.81 -7.66 -0.14
CA ASN A 21 14.30 -7.56 1.23
C ASN A 21 13.35 -8.25 2.21
N PRO A 22 13.86 -9.02 3.18
CA PRO A 22 13.02 -9.61 4.21
C PRO A 22 12.47 -8.53 5.14
N GLU A 23 11.16 -8.55 5.40
CA GLU A 23 10.46 -7.46 6.11
C GLU A 23 10.91 -7.27 7.57
N ASN A 24 11.22 -8.37 8.27
CA ASN A 24 11.41 -8.38 9.73
C ASN A 24 12.88 -8.55 10.16
N ILE A 25 13.85 -8.45 9.24
CA ILE A 25 15.25 -8.37 9.66
C ILE A 25 15.50 -7.02 10.32
N GLN A 26 16.48 -6.96 11.21
CA GLN A 26 16.95 -5.68 11.74
C GLN A 26 17.86 -4.99 10.71
N PHE A 27 17.57 -3.72 10.45
CA PHE A 27 18.36 -2.79 9.67
C PHE A 27 18.43 -1.49 10.45
N ASP A 28 19.65 -1.04 10.78
CA ASP A 28 19.89 0.18 11.56
C ASP A 28 19.15 0.23 12.92
N GLY A 29 19.04 -0.91 13.60
CA GLY A 29 18.36 -1.02 14.90
C GLY A 29 16.83 -1.08 14.84
N SER A 30 16.24 -0.90 13.65
CA SER A 30 14.80 -1.02 13.39
C SER A 30 14.48 -2.20 12.47
N PRO A 31 13.22 -2.67 12.38
CA PRO A 31 12.80 -3.59 11.33
C PRO A 31 13.04 -3.00 9.93
N MET A 32 13.46 -3.83 8.98
CA MET A 32 13.75 -3.43 7.59
C MET A 32 12.62 -2.64 6.94
N TRP A 33 11.36 -2.99 7.21
CA TRP A 33 10.22 -2.27 6.65
C TRP A 33 10.19 -0.79 7.05
N GLU A 34 10.73 -0.40 8.20
CA GLU A 34 10.74 1.01 8.62
C GLU A 34 11.61 1.89 7.71
N SER A 35 12.61 1.32 7.03
CA SER A 35 13.48 2.05 6.09
C SER A 35 12.72 2.58 4.86
N TYR A 36 11.52 2.07 4.59
CA TYR A 36 10.67 2.45 3.46
C TYR A 36 9.53 3.40 3.84
N ARG A 37 9.59 4.03 5.03
CA ARG A 37 8.51 4.91 5.49
C ARG A 37 8.32 6.11 4.57
N ASP A 38 9.39 6.75 4.10
CA ASP A 38 9.27 7.96 3.27
C ASP A 38 8.58 7.67 1.93
N GLU A 39 8.94 6.57 1.26
CA GLU A 39 8.28 6.10 0.04
C GLU A 39 6.82 5.68 0.31
N ALA A 40 6.57 5.01 1.43
CA ALA A 40 5.22 4.63 1.81
C ALA A 40 4.32 5.86 2.05
N MET A 41 4.88 6.92 2.62
CA MET A 41 4.20 8.20 2.80
C MET A 41 3.84 8.86 1.47
N ALA A 42 4.77 8.88 0.51
CA ALA A 42 4.53 9.43 -0.81
C ALA A 42 3.41 8.68 -1.56
N ILE A 43 3.42 7.35 -1.49
CA ILE A 43 2.36 6.51 -2.07
C ILE A 43 1.01 6.79 -1.39
N LEU A 44 0.99 6.84 -0.05
CA LEU A 44 -0.24 7.09 0.70
C LEU A 44 -0.80 8.49 0.41
N TRP A 45 0.05 9.49 0.21
CA TRP A 45 -0.36 10.83 -0.21
C TRP A 45 -1.10 10.80 -1.55
N VAL A 46 -0.56 10.13 -2.56
CA VAL A 46 -1.23 10.00 -3.87
C VAL A 46 -2.56 9.22 -3.74
N LEU A 47 -2.59 8.13 -2.98
CA LEU A 47 -3.80 7.34 -2.77
C LEU A 47 -4.90 8.10 -2.01
N ARG A 48 -4.52 9.01 -1.11
CA ARG A 48 -5.45 9.91 -0.41
C ARG A 48 -5.86 11.09 -1.26
N GLU A 49 -4.99 11.58 -2.13
CA GLU A 49 -5.36 12.59 -3.13
C GLU A 49 -6.31 12.01 -4.18
N ASP A 50 -6.29 10.71 -4.46
CA ASP A 50 -7.32 10.07 -5.29
C ASP A 50 -8.75 10.18 -4.68
N ASP A 51 -8.89 10.44 -3.36
CA ASP A 51 -10.18 10.82 -2.75
C ASP A 51 -10.64 12.25 -3.14
N TRP A 52 -9.79 13.08 -3.77
CA TRP A 52 -10.11 14.44 -4.23
C TRP A 52 -10.56 14.52 -5.70
N LEU A 53 -10.52 13.42 -6.46
CA LEU A 53 -11.18 13.38 -7.77
C LEU A 53 -12.71 13.30 -7.60
N PRO A 54 -13.50 14.31 -8.04
CA PRO A 54 -14.95 14.19 -7.99
C PRO A 54 -15.39 13.10 -8.98
N HIS A 55 -15.89 11.98 -8.45
CA HIS A 55 -16.67 10.92 -9.10
C HIS A 55 -16.31 10.58 -10.56
N GLY A 56 -15.57 9.47 -10.76
CA GLY A 56 -15.36 8.93 -12.11
C GLY A 56 -15.25 7.42 -12.27
N LEU A 57 -14.83 6.66 -11.25
CA LEU A 57 -14.66 5.21 -11.38
C LEU A 57 -15.82 4.43 -10.73
N VAL A 58 -16.99 4.48 -11.37
CA VAL A 58 -17.96 3.39 -11.18
C VAL A 58 -17.39 2.17 -11.89
N VAL A 59 -16.77 1.27 -11.14
CA VAL A 59 -16.54 -0.10 -11.63
C VAL A 59 -17.92 -0.69 -11.90
N ARG A 60 -18.36 -0.68 -13.16
CA ARG A 60 -19.56 -1.42 -13.59
C ARG A 60 -19.29 -2.90 -13.39
N LYS A 61 -19.65 -3.43 -12.22
CA LYS A 61 -20.01 -4.84 -12.11
C LYS A 61 -21.36 -4.98 -12.81
N ASP A 62 -21.33 -5.52 -14.02
CA ASP A 62 -22.17 -6.64 -14.45
C ASP A 62 -22.35 -6.64 -15.97
N ALA A 63 -21.40 -7.29 -16.64
CA ALA A 63 -21.59 -7.83 -17.98
C ALA A 63 -22.24 -9.23 -17.89
N ARG A 64 -23.50 -9.31 -17.44
CA ARG A 64 -24.43 -10.45 -17.63
C ARG A 64 -25.85 -9.85 -17.57
N ARG A 65 -26.72 -9.96 -18.57
CA ARG A 65 -27.11 -11.13 -19.36
C ARG A 65 -27.93 -10.65 -20.55
N SER A 66 -27.60 -11.15 -21.73
CA SER A 66 -28.46 -11.07 -22.92
C SER A 66 -29.77 -11.82 -22.64
N VAL A 67 -30.91 -11.18 -22.89
CA VAL A 67 -32.17 -11.80 -23.34
C VAL A 67 -32.88 -10.81 -24.26
#